data_AF-A0A7A6WTK4-F1
#
_entry.id   AF-A0A7A6WTK4-F1
#
_cell.length_a   1.000
_cell.length_b   1.000
_cell.length_c   1.000
_cell.angle_alpha   90.00
_cell.angle_beta   90.00
_cell.angle_gamma   90.00
#
_symmetry.space_group_name_H-M   'P 1'
#
loop_
_entity.id
_entity.type
_entity.pdbx_description
1 polymer ?
#
loop_
_entity_poly.entity_id
_entity_poly.type
_entity_poly.pdbx_seq_one_letter_code
_entity_poly.pdbx_strand_id
1 'polypeptide(L)'
;TAAKKSETNAKNSETAAKTSETNAKSSQTAAKTSETNAKASETAAKNSQVAAAQSESAAAGSATSAAGSATAAANSRKAAKTSETNAKSSQTAAKTSETNAKASETAAKNSQDAAAQSESAAAGSASAAAASATASANSQKAAKTSETNAKTSETAAANSAKASAASQTAAKASEDAAREYASQAADPYKYVLQPLPDVWIPFNDSLDMITGFSPSYKKIVIGDDEITMPGDKIVKFKRASKATYINKSGVLTEAAIDEPRFERDGLLIEGQRTNLLLNSTNPSKWNKSGNLELTEISTDSFNFTYGRFTVKDTLIGQTSAINIVTISGSKGFDVTGDEKYVTISCRVRSDVENIRCRLRFEHHDGYTYTFLGDAYLNLSTLVIDKTGTAADRIIAKAVKDEVTGWIFYQATINALDTESMIGAMVQYAPVKGSGTASGDYLDIATPQVEGGSSASSFIVTDITASTRASDMVTVPIKNNLYNLPFTVLCEVHKNWYKTPNAAPRVFDTGGHQTGAAIILGFGRSTDYDGFPYCDIGLANRRVNENASLEKMVMGMRVKSDQSTCSVSNGRISSEKKATWSYIQNSAIIRIGGQTTAGLRHLFGHVRNFRIWHKALTDAQMGESI
;
A
#
# COMPACT_ATOMS: atom_id res chain seq x y z
N THR A 1 3.69 170.11 -166.09
CA THR A 1 4.93 169.30 -166.01
C THR A 1 5.34 168.87 -164.58
N ALA A 2 4.79 169.42 -163.47
CA ALA A 2 5.20 169.04 -162.10
C ALA A 2 4.51 167.79 -161.49
N ALA A 3 3.54 167.19 -162.19
CA ALA A 3 2.65 166.15 -161.70
C ALA A 3 3.27 164.79 -161.31
N LYS A 4 4.52 164.46 -161.65
CA LYS A 4 4.95 163.03 -161.61
C LYS A 4 6.10 162.69 -160.68
N LYS A 5 6.77 163.68 -160.08
CA LYS A 5 7.95 163.42 -159.23
C LYS A 5 7.64 163.42 -157.73
N SER A 6 6.64 164.19 -157.27
CA SER A 6 6.36 164.30 -155.84
C SER A 6 5.66 163.08 -155.24
N GLU A 7 4.81 162.42 -156.03
CA GLU A 7 4.01 161.30 -155.53
C GLU A 7 4.86 160.04 -155.28
N THR A 8 5.91 159.84 -156.08
CA THR A 8 6.83 158.70 -155.91
C THR A 8 7.64 158.79 -154.61
N ASN A 9 8.02 159.99 -154.17
CA ASN A 9 8.84 160.16 -152.97
C ASN A 9 8.07 159.90 -151.67
N ALA A 10 6.76 160.18 -151.65
CA ALA A 10 5.94 159.91 -150.48
C ALA A 10 5.84 158.40 -150.18
N LYS A 11 5.74 157.57 -151.23
CA LYS A 11 5.64 156.10 -151.09
C LYS A 11 6.89 155.46 -150.49
N ASN A 12 8.07 156.00 -150.78
CA ASN A 12 9.30 155.45 -150.20
C ASN A 12 9.43 155.71 -148.69
N SER A 13 8.88 156.82 -148.19
CA SER A 13 8.88 157.11 -146.74
C SER A 13 7.96 156.17 -145.97
N GLU A 14 6.86 155.73 -146.58
CA GLU A 14 5.96 154.78 -145.94
C GLU A 14 6.62 153.41 -145.70
N THR A 15 7.45 152.96 -146.64
CA THR A 15 8.16 151.68 -146.53
C THR A 15 9.22 151.70 -145.44
N ALA A 16 9.96 152.80 -145.30
CA ALA A 16 11.02 152.91 -144.29
C ALA A 16 10.50 152.89 -142.85
N ALA A 17 9.34 153.50 -142.60
CA ALA A 17 8.74 153.54 -141.27
C ALA A 17 8.34 152.15 -140.75
N LYS A 18 7.76 151.30 -141.62
CA LYS A 18 7.33 149.93 -141.25
C LYS A 18 8.50 149.01 -140.85
N THR A 19 9.68 149.21 -141.44
CA THR A 19 10.87 148.43 -141.10
C THR A 19 11.37 148.75 -139.68
N SER A 20 11.41 150.03 -139.28
CA SER A 20 11.84 150.42 -137.93
C SER A 20 10.94 149.86 -136.84
N GLU A 21 9.62 149.83 -137.07
CA GLU A 21 8.66 149.34 -136.10
C GLU A 21 8.83 147.83 -135.82
N THR A 22 9.22 147.07 -136.84
CA THR A 22 9.47 145.62 -136.71
C THR A 22 10.71 145.34 -135.85
N ASN A 23 11.79 146.12 -136.05
CA ASN A 23 13.04 145.94 -135.32
C ASN A 23 12.90 146.26 -133.81
N ALA A 24 12.08 147.25 -133.47
CA ALA A 24 11.78 147.57 -132.07
C ALA A 24 11.12 146.38 -131.35
N LYS A 25 10.23 145.65 -132.04
CA LYS A 25 9.50 144.52 -131.47
C LYS A 25 10.39 143.30 -131.20
N SER A 26 11.34 143.02 -132.09
CA SER A 26 12.31 141.94 -131.90
C SER A 26 13.22 142.16 -130.69
N SER A 27 13.65 143.41 -130.45
CA SER A 27 14.47 143.76 -129.29
C SER A 27 13.73 143.56 -127.97
N GLN A 28 12.42 143.84 -127.93
CA GLN A 28 11.60 143.61 -126.74
C GLN A 28 11.50 142.12 -126.39
N THR A 29 11.40 141.24 -127.39
CA THR A 29 11.36 139.79 -127.17
C THR A 29 12.68 139.25 -126.60
N ALA A 30 13.82 139.73 -127.11
CA ALA A 30 15.14 139.28 -126.66
C ALA A 30 15.40 139.61 -125.17
N ALA A 31 14.97 140.79 -124.70
CA ALA A 31 15.10 141.18 -123.30
C ALA A 31 14.32 140.22 -122.36
N LYS A 32 13.13 139.78 -122.78
CA LYS A 32 12.26 138.91 -121.98
C LYS A 32 12.80 137.48 -121.85
N THR A 33 13.48 136.99 -122.89
CA THR A 33 14.20 135.70 -122.83
C THR A 33 15.35 135.74 -121.83
N SER A 34 16.10 136.85 -121.77
CA SER A 34 17.22 137.00 -120.85
C SER A 34 16.77 136.97 -119.38
N GLU A 35 15.65 137.63 -119.08
CA GLU A 35 15.04 137.62 -117.73
C GLU A 35 14.63 136.20 -117.28
N THR A 36 14.22 135.35 -118.22
CA THR A 36 13.81 133.97 -117.95
C THR A 36 15.00 133.08 -117.57
N ASN A 37 16.14 133.24 -118.24
CA ASN A 37 17.35 132.44 -117.98
C ASN A 37 17.98 132.73 -116.62
N ALA A 38 17.91 133.99 -116.14
CA ALA A 38 18.40 134.35 -114.81
C ALA A 38 17.63 133.62 -113.70
N LYS A 39 16.30 133.51 -113.80
CA LYS A 39 15.45 132.76 -112.87
C LYS A 39 15.73 131.25 -112.86
N ALA A 40 16.05 130.68 -114.01
CA ALA A 40 16.43 129.26 -114.11
C ALA A 40 17.74 128.98 -113.34
N SER A 41 18.73 129.87 -113.44
CA SER A 41 20.01 129.74 -112.73
C SER A 41 19.84 129.86 -111.21
N GLU A 42 18.98 130.77 -110.73
CA GLU A 42 18.69 130.90 -109.30
C GLU A 42 18.06 129.61 -108.72
N THR A 43 17.20 128.94 -109.50
CA THR A 43 16.56 127.69 -109.12
C THR A 43 17.58 126.55 -109.01
N ALA A 44 18.53 126.46 -109.94
CA ALA A 44 19.58 125.44 -109.92
C ALA A 44 20.47 125.55 -108.68
N ALA A 45 20.85 126.76 -108.27
CA ALA A 45 21.66 127.00 -107.08
C ALA A 45 20.96 126.52 -105.78
N LYS A 46 19.65 126.78 -105.65
CA LYS A 46 18.85 126.29 -104.50
C LYS A 46 18.81 124.76 -104.44
N ASN A 47 18.67 124.08 -105.57
CA ASN A 47 18.63 122.61 -105.60
C ASN A 47 19.94 121.96 -105.14
N SER A 48 21.10 122.51 -105.52
CA SER A 48 22.39 122.00 -105.04
C SER A 48 22.56 122.15 -103.52
N GLN A 49 22.06 123.24 -102.93
CA GLN A 49 22.10 123.44 -101.48
C GLN A 49 21.24 122.41 -100.73
N VAL A 50 20.06 122.08 -101.27
CA VAL A 50 19.17 121.04 -100.73
C VAL A 50 19.82 119.65 -100.79
N ALA A 51 20.50 119.32 -101.90
CA ALA A 51 21.17 118.03 -102.06
C ALA A 51 22.32 117.83 -101.04
N ALA A 52 23.09 118.87 -100.77
CA ALA A 52 24.17 118.83 -99.77
C ALA A 52 23.62 118.54 -98.36
N ALA A 53 22.55 119.22 -97.95
CA ALA A 53 21.90 119.00 -96.65
C ALA A 53 21.28 117.59 -96.51
N GLN A 54 20.77 117.02 -97.60
CA GLN A 54 20.27 115.64 -97.61
C GLN A 54 21.41 114.62 -97.40
N SER A 55 22.59 114.86 -97.97
CA SER A 55 23.75 113.97 -97.81
C SER A 55 24.27 113.94 -96.37
N GLU A 56 24.35 115.11 -95.72
CA GLU A 56 24.72 115.22 -94.29
C GLU A 56 23.72 114.47 -93.40
N SER A 57 22.42 114.63 -93.67
CA SER A 57 21.35 113.91 -92.97
C SER A 57 21.46 112.38 -93.12
N ALA A 58 21.81 111.90 -94.32
CA ALA A 58 22.01 110.47 -94.58
C ALA A 58 23.21 109.89 -93.82
N ALA A 59 24.33 110.61 -93.78
CA ALA A 59 25.53 110.19 -93.05
C ALA A 59 25.28 110.08 -91.53
N ALA A 60 24.57 111.05 -90.95
CA ALA A 60 24.14 110.99 -89.55
C ALA A 60 23.20 109.79 -89.26
N GLY A 61 22.31 109.47 -90.20
CA GLY A 61 21.44 108.29 -90.13
C GLY A 61 22.22 106.96 -90.13
N SER A 62 23.28 106.86 -90.95
CA SER A 62 24.13 105.66 -90.98
C SER A 62 24.94 105.49 -89.68
N ALA A 63 25.48 106.56 -89.11
CA ALA A 63 26.19 106.52 -87.83
C ALA A 63 25.26 106.04 -86.70
N THR A 64 24.03 106.53 -86.67
CA THR A 64 22.98 106.10 -85.72
C THR A 64 22.67 104.61 -85.87
N SER A 65 22.54 104.13 -87.11
CA SER A 65 22.28 102.71 -87.40
C SER A 65 23.43 101.77 -86.97
N ALA A 66 24.68 102.22 -87.12
CA ALA A 66 25.86 101.46 -86.69
C ALA A 66 25.92 101.34 -85.16
N ALA A 67 25.63 102.42 -84.42
CA ALA A 67 25.53 102.40 -82.96
C ALA A 67 24.39 101.50 -82.45
N GLY A 68 23.25 101.51 -83.14
CA GLY A 68 22.13 100.58 -82.89
C GLY A 68 22.53 99.11 -83.05
N SER A 69 23.25 98.78 -84.14
CA SER A 69 23.75 97.43 -84.39
C SER A 69 24.76 96.96 -83.34
N ALA A 70 25.68 97.83 -82.90
CA ALA A 70 26.62 97.49 -81.83
C ALA A 70 25.91 97.19 -80.50
N THR A 71 24.86 97.95 -80.18
CA THR A 71 24.01 97.72 -79.00
C THR A 71 23.26 96.39 -79.10
N ALA A 72 22.69 96.08 -80.27
CA ALA A 72 22.01 94.81 -80.52
C ALA A 72 22.95 93.61 -80.34
N ALA A 73 24.19 93.69 -80.86
CA ALA A 73 25.19 92.64 -80.70
C ALA A 73 25.63 92.43 -79.24
N ALA A 74 25.73 93.51 -78.44
CA ALA A 74 26.02 93.43 -77.02
C ALA A 74 24.87 92.75 -76.24
N ASN A 75 23.62 93.07 -76.57
CA ASN A 75 22.44 92.45 -75.98
C ASN A 75 22.34 90.96 -76.33
N SER A 76 22.62 90.57 -77.58
CA SER A 76 22.67 89.16 -77.98
C SER A 76 23.73 88.37 -77.23
N ARG A 77 24.90 88.96 -76.94
CA ARG A 77 25.94 88.32 -76.10
C ARG A 77 25.46 88.10 -74.67
N LYS A 78 24.79 89.09 -74.06
CA LYS A 78 24.19 88.94 -72.73
C LYS A 78 23.11 87.86 -72.71
N ALA A 79 22.22 87.85 -73.70
CA ALA A 79 21.18 86.83 -73.83
C ALA A 79 21.77 85.42 -73.98
N ALA A 80 22.82 85.26 -74.78
CA ALA A 80 23.52 83.98 -74.92
C ALA A 80 24.12 83.49 -73.60
N LYS A 81 24.72 84.39 -72.80
CA LYS A 81 25.27 84.04 -71.49
C LYS A 81 24.18 83.63 -70.50
N THR A 82 23.03 84.31 -70.49
CA THR A 82 21.86 83.92 -69.70
C THR A 82 21.35 82.54 -70.10
N SER A 83 21.28 82.24 -71.41
CA SER A 83 20.87 80.92 -71.90
C SER A 83 21.83 79.81 -71.46
N GLU A 84 23.15 80.07 -71.43
CA GLU A 84 24.13 79.12 -70.91
C GLU A 84 23.91 78.82 -69.41
N THR A 85 23.63 79.84 -68.60
CA THR A 85 23.28 79.67 -67.18
C THR A 85 21.97 78.91 -67.00
N ASN A 86 20.95 79.20 -67.80
CA ASN A 86 19.68 78.50 -67.76
C ASN A 86 19.84 77.02 -68.14
N ALA A 87 20.65 76.70 -69.16
CA ALA A 87 20.95 75.32 -69.54
C ALA A 87 21.65 74.54 -68.41
N LYS A 88 22.62 75.16 -67.73
CA LYS A 88 23.31 74.57 -66.56
C LYS A 88 22.35 74.32 -65.39
N SER A 89 21.44 75.26 -65.15
CA SER A 89 20.42 75.15 -64.09
C SER A 89 19.44 74.02 -64.41
N SER A 90 18.98 73.93 -65.67
CA SER A 90 18.13 72.82 -66.14
C SER A 90 18.81 71.47 -66.05
N GLN A 91 20.11 71.37 -66.34
CA GLN A 91 20.88 70.14 -66.16
C GLN A 91 20.95 69.71 -64.69
N THR A 92 21.11 70.67 -63.77
CA THR A 92 21.14 70.41 -62.33
C THR A 92 19.77 69.98 -61.81
N ALA A 93 18.70 70.64 -62.28
CA ALA A 93 17.32 70.27 -61.97
C ALA A 93 16.99 68.86 -62.47
N ALA A 94 17.39 68.52 -63.70
CA ALA A 94 17.19 67.18 -64.26
C ALA A 94 17.91 66.09 -63.44
N LYS A 95 19.15 66.34 -63.00
CA LYS A 95 19.89 65.39 -62.17
C LYS A 95 19.30 65.22 -60.77
N THR A 96 18.75 66.29 -60.20
CA THR A 96 18.02 66.25 -58.92
C THR A 96 16.73 65.43 -59.07
N SER A 97 15.99 65.63 -60.16
CA SER A 97 14.79 64.83 -60.47
C SER A 97 15.12 63.35 -60.65
N GLU A 98 16.26 63.00 -61.28
CA GLU A 98 16.72 61.62 -61.40
C GLU A 98 17.00 60.98 -60.02
N THR A 99 17.63 61.72 -59.10
CA THR A 99 17.84 61.26 -57.72
C THR A 99 16.52 61.07 -56.97
N ASN A 100 15.59 62.02 -57.09
CA ASN A 100 14.28 61.94 -56.43
C ASN A 100 13.44 60.77 -56.97
N ALA A 101 13.53 60.46 -58.26
CA ALA A 101 12.87 59.31 -58.86
C ALA A 101 13.41 57.99 -58.28
N LYS A 102 14.74 57.81 -58.16
CA LYS A 102 15.35 56.61 -57.55
C LYS A 102 15.00 56.46 -56.06
N ALA A 103 14.95 57.57 -55.32
CA ALA A 103 14.51 57.55 -53.93
C ALA A 103 13.04 57.14 -53.79
N SER A 104 12.19 57.63 -54.71
CA SER A 104 10.77 57.27 -54.75
C SER A 104 10.56 55.79 -55.11
N GLU A 105 11.35 55.26 -56.05
CA GLU A 105 11.35 53.84 -56.40
C GLU A 105 11.73 52.96 -55.20
N THR A 106 12.76 53.36 -54.44
CA THR A 106 13.18 52.65 -53.23
C THR A 106 12.09 52.70 -52.14
N ALA A 107 11.46 53.86 -51.93
CA ALA A 107 10.38 54.01 -50.97
C ALA A 107 9.14 53.17 -51.34
N ALA A 108 8.83 53.07 -52.64
CA ALA A 108 7.75 52.21 -53.13
C ALA A 108 8.06 50.73 -52.89
N LYS A 109 9.31 50.30 -53.13
CA LYS A 109 9.75 48.92 -52.88
C LYS A 109 9.65 48.54 -51.39
N ASN A 110 10.13 49.40 -50.50
CA ASN A 110 10.02 49.18 -49.06
C ASN A 110 8.56 49.12 -48.59
N SER A 111 7.69 49.96 -49.18
CA SER A 111 6.25 49.94 -48.86
C SER A 111 5.58 48.64 -49.33
N GLN A 112 6.00 48.10 -50.48
CA GLN A 112 5.54 46.80 -50.98
C GLN A 112 5.96 45.67 -50.04
N ASP A 113 7.22 45.66 -49.59
CA ASP A 113 7.73 44.62 -48.69
C ASP A 113 7.05 44.68 -47.31
N ALA A 114 6.81 45.89 -46.78
CA ALA A 114 6.05 46.10 -45.56
C ALA A 114 4.59 45.61 -45.67
N ALA A 115 3.95 45.84 -46.82
CA ALA A 115 2.60 45.33 -47.09
C ALA A 115 2.57 43.80 -47.11
N ALA A 116 3.54 43.15 -47.76
CA ALA A 116 3.65 41.69 -47.83
C ALA A 116 3.92 41.05 -46.45
N GLN A 117 4.75 41.69 -45.61
CA GLN A 117 4.94 41.26 -44.22
C GLN A 117 3.66 41.39 -43.40
N SER A 118 2.92 42.48 -43.56
CA SER A 118 1.64 42.69 -42.88
C SER A 118 0.59 41.65 -43.29
N GLU A 119 0.54 41.29 -44.57
CA GLU A 119 -0.34 40.23 -45.09
C GLU A 119 0.02 38.86 -44.47
N SER A 120 1.31 38.54 -44.40
CA SER A 120 1.80 37.30 -43.77
C SER A 120 1.47 37.24 -42.28
N ALA A 121 1.61 38.35 -41.56
CA ALA A 121 1.25 38.46 -40.15
C ALA A 121 -0.27 38.32 -39.90
N ALA A 122 -1.09 38.87 -40.80
CA ALA A 122 -2.54 38.71 -40.77
C ALA A 122 -2.96 37.25 -41.00
N ALA A 123 -2.35 36.56 -41.96
CA ALA A 123 -2.61 35.14 -42.23
C ALA A 123 -2.20 34.24 -41.05
N GLY A 124 -1.05 34.52 -40.41
CA GLY A 124 -0.63 33.83 -39.19
C GLY A 124 -1.60 34.02 -38.03
N SER A 125 -2.10 35.25 -37.85
CA SER A 125 -3.09 35.57 -36.80
C SER A 125 -4.42 34.86 -37.04
N ALA A 126 -4.89 34.78 -38.29
CA ALA A 126 -6.10 34.04 -38.64
C ALA A 126 -5.96 32.54 -38.34
N SER A 127 -4.79 31.96 -38.63
CA SER A 127 -4.49 30.54 -38.32
C SER A 127 -4.49 30.27 -36.82
N ALA A 128 -3.89 31.17 -36.03
CA ALA A 128 -3.89 31.07 -34.56
C ALA A 128 -5.30 31.19 -33.95
N ALA A 129 -6.14 32.07 -34.51
CA ALA A 129 -7.53 32.20 -34.10
C ALA A 129 -8.35 30.93 -34.40
N ALA A 130 -8.16 30.32 -35.57
CA ALA A 130 -8.83 29.06 -35.93
C ALA A 130 -8.41 27.88 -35.03
N ALA A 131 -7.12 27.78 -34.70
CA ALA A 131 -6.62 26.79 -33.74
C ALA A 131 -7.22 26.99 -32.34
N SER A 132 -7.31 28.24 -31.88
CA SER A 132 -7.91 28.58 -30.59
C SER A 132 -9.41 28.25 -30.52
N ALA A 133 -10.15 28.51 -31.60
CA ALA A 133 -11.56 28.12 -31.71
C ALA A 133 -11.75 26.60 -31.62
N THR A 134 -10.86 25.82 -32.26
CA THR A 134 -10.87 24.35 -32.20
C THR A 134 -10.58 23.84 -30.78
N ALA A 135 -9.59 24.42 -30.10
CA ALA A 135 -9.26 24.06 -28.72
C ALA A 135 -10.40 24.38 -27.74
N SER A 136 -11.09 25.51 -27.93
CA SER A 136 -12.28 25.87 -27.16
C SER A 136 -13.43 24.88 -27.37
N ALA A 137 -13.69 24.46 -28.60
CA ALA A 137 -14.73 23.47 -28.91
C ALA A 137 -14.43 22.10 -28.25
N ASN A 138 -13.17 21.65 -28.29
CA ASN A 138 -12.75 20.42 -27.62
C ASN A 138 -12.91 20.50 -26.10
N SER A 139 -12.60 21.65 -25.51
CA SER A 139 -12.77 21.90 -24.07
C SER A 139 -14.24 21.85 -23.64
N GLN A 140 -15.14 22.41 -24.45
CA GLN A 140 -16.59 22.28 -24.22
C GLN A 140 -17.06 20.82 -24.26
N LYS A 141 -16.57 20.03 -25.22
CA LYS A 141 -16.92 18.61 -25.32
C LYS A 141 -16.45 17.82 -24.10
N ALA A 142 -15.22 18.07 -23.64
CA ALA A 142 -14.66 17.44 -22.45
C ALA A 142 -15.45 17.80 -21.18
N ALA A 143 -15.84 19.08 -21.03
CA ALA A 143 -16.68 19.53 -19.93
C ALA A 143 -18.04 18.80 -19.90
N LYS A 144 -18.68 18.62 -21.06
CA LYS A 144 -19.96 17.91 -21.18
C LYS A 144 -19.85 16.41 -20.84
N THR A 145 -18.74 15.78 -21.21
CA THR A 145 -18.44 14.40 -20.79
C THR A 145 -18.24 14.30 -19.28
N SER A 146 -17.52 15.26 -18.68
CA SER A 146 -17.32 15.30 -17.22
C SER A 146 -18.63 15.46 -16.45
N GLU A 147 -19.53 16.31 -16.92
CA GLU A 147 -20.88 16.48 -16.36
C GLU A 147 -21.68 15.16 -16.38
N THR A 148 -21.60 14.40 -17.48
CA THR A 148 -22.27 13.11 -17.62
C THR A 148 -21.72 12.06 -16.64
N ASN A 149 -20.39 12.02 -16.47
CA ASN A 149 -19.73 11.11 -15.53
C ASN A 149 -20.11 11.45 -14.09
N ALA A 150 -20.15 12.74 -13.72
CA ALA A 150 -20.57 13.18 -12.40
C ALA A 150 -22.00 12.72 -12.07
N LYS A 151 -22.94 12.84 -13.02
CA LYS A 151 -24.33 12.38 -12.84
C LYS A 151 -24.45 10.85 -12.69
N THR A 152 -23.61 10.12 -13.40
CA THR A 152 -23.53 8.65 -13.29
C THR A 152 -23.04 8.24 -11.90
N SER A 153 -21.98 8.89 -11.40
CA SER A 153 -21.45 8.64 -10.05
C SER A 153 -22.45 8.98 -8.95
N GLU A 154 -23.20 10.08 -9.08
CA GLU A 154 -24.27 10.46 -8.15
C GLU A 154 -25.34 9.35 -8.04
N THR A 155 -25.73 8.78 -9.18
CA THR A 155 -26.72 7.69 -9.23
C THR A 155 -26.19 6.41 -8.58
N ALA A 156 -24.92 6.05 -8.83
CA ALA A 156 -24.29 4.89 -8.20
C ALA A 156 -24.24 5.03 -6.67
N ALA A 157 -23.85 6.21 -6.17
CA ALA A 157 -23.80 6.49 -4.73
C ALA A 157 -25.18 6.37 -4.07
N ALA A 158 -26.23 6.91 -4.72
CA ALA A 158 -27.60 6.80 -4.23
C ALA A 158 -28.10 5.34 -4.15
N ASN A 159 -27.72 4.50 -5.13
CA ASN A 159 -28.09 3.08 -5.14
C ASN A 159 -27.36 2.30 -4.03
N SER A 160 -26.07 2.57 -3.80
CA SER A 160 -25.32 1.96 -2.70
C SER A 160 -25.90 2.33 -1.33
N ALA A 161 -26.32 3.60 -1.14
CA ALA A 161 -26.97 4.03 0.10
C ALA A 161 -28.29 3.28 0.36
N LYS A 162 -29.13 3.09 -0.67
CA LYS A 162 -30.37 2.30 -0.56
C LYS A 162 -30.11 0.84 -0.21
N ALA A 163 -29.12 0.21 -0.83
CA ALA A 163 -28.74 -1.17 -0.54
C ALA A 163 -28.27 -1.33 0.92
N SER A 164 -27.45 -0.39 1.41
CA SER A 164 -26.98 -0.39 2.80
C SER A 164 -28.14 -0.28 3.81
N ALA A 165 -29.09 0.62 3.57
CA ALA A 165 -30.27 0.76 4.43
C ALA A 165 -31.16 -0.51 4.45
N ALA A 166 -31.31 -1.18 3.30
CA ALA A 166 -32.04 -2.44 3.20
C ALA A 166 -31.35 -3.57 3.99
N SER A 167 -30.02 -3.69 3.88
CA SER A 167 -29.24 -4.66 4.66
C SER A 167 -29.33 -4.41 6.16
N GLN A 168 -29.31 -3.14 6.58
CA GLN A 168 -29.42 -2.76 8.00
C GLN A 168 -30.79 -3.16 8.57
N THR A 169 -31.85 -2.94 7.79
CA THR A 169 -33.22 -3.35 8.15
C THR A 169 -33.35 -4.87 8.24
N ALA A 170 -32.78 -5.62 7.28
CA ALA A 170 -32.81 -7.08 7.30
C ALA A 170 -32.03 -7.68 8.48
N ALA A 171 -30.87 -7.11 8.82
CA ALA A 171 -30.10 -7.51 9.99
C ALA A 171 -30.89 -7.28 11.28
N LYS A 172 -31.59 -6.14 11.39
CA LYS A 172 -32.41 -5.84 12.55
C LYS A 172 -33.60 -6.80 12.68
N ALA A 173 -34.29 -7.11 11.59
CA ALA A 173 -35.37 -8.09 11.58
C ALA A 173 -34.90 -9.50 11.99
N SER A 174 -33.71 -9.92 11.54
CA SER A 174 -33.10 -11.20 11.93
C SER A 174 -32.73 -11.22 13.41
N GLU A 175 -32.17 -10.13 13.94
CA GLU A 175 -31.88 -9.97 15.36
C GLU A 175 -33.14 -10.08 16.22
N ASP A 176 -34.21 -9.38 15.82
CA ASP A 176 -35.47 -9.37 16.55
C ASP A 176 -36.16 -10.75 16.51
N ALA A 177 -36.14 -11.43 15.35
CA ALA A 177 -36.66 -12.80 15.23
C ALA A 177 -35.86 -13.80 16.09
N ALA A 178 -34.53 -13.69 16.11
CA ALA A 178 -33.68 -14.51 16.97
C ALA A 178 -33.95 -14.25 18.46
N ARG A 179 -34.17 -12.98 18.84
CA ARG A 179 -34.49 -12.58 20.21
C ARG A 179 -35.85 -13.12 20.66
N GLU A 180 -36.86 -13.06 19.79
CA GLU A 180 -38.20 -13.58 20.05
C GLU A 180 -38.18 -15.11 20.19
N TYR A 181 -37.52 -15.81 19.26
CA TYR A 181 -37.34 -17.25 19.32
C TYR A 181 -36.58 -17.70 20.58
N ALA A 182 -35.50 -16.99 20.93
CA ALA A 182 -34.74 -17.25 22.15
C ALA A 182 -35.58 -17.01 23.42
N SER A 183 -36.43 -15.98 23.43
CA SER A 183 -37.29 -15.68 24.59
C SER A 183 -38.37 -16.76 24.78
N GLN A 184 -39.02 -17.21 23.70
CA GLN A 184 -40.02 -18.27 23.75
C GLN A 184 -39.41 -19.63 24.14
N ALA A 185 -38.18 -19.91 23.70
CA ALA A 185 -37.46 -21.14 24.07
C ALA A 185 -36.87 -21.09 25.49
N ALA A 186 -36.57 -19.90 26.02
CA ALA A 186 -35.93 -19.71 27.32
C ALA A 186 -36.91 -19.64 28.50
N ASP A 187 -38.17 -19.27 28.29
CA ASP A 187 -39.16 -19.11 29.37
C ASP A 187 -39.34 -20.36 30.27
N PRO A 188 -39.38 -21.61 29.76
CA PRO A 188 -39.41 -22.82 30.59
C PRO A 188 -38.12 -23.06 31.39
N TYR A 189 -37.01 -22.44 30.97
CA TYR A 189 -35.65 -22.68 31.47
C TYR A 189 -35.05 -21.46 32.17
N LYS A 190 -35.82 -20.41 32.42
CA LYS A 190 -35.35 -19.16 33.02
C LYS A 190 -34.61 -19.34 34.36
N TYR A 191 -34.94 -20.40 35.10
CA TYR A 191 -34.32 -20.74 36.39
C TYR A 191 -33.00 -21.53 36.28
N VAL A 192 -32.73 -22.16 35.13
CA VAL A 192 -31.49 -22.90 34.82
C VAL A 192 -30.57 -22.13 33.88
N LEU A 193 -31.10 -21.15 33.13
CA LEU A 193 -30.32 -20.29 32.26
C LEU A 193 -29.39 -19.38 33.06
N GLN A 194 -28.11 -19.42 32.71
CA GLN A 194 -27.13 -18.46 33.18
C GLN A 194 -27.48 -17.08 32.59
N PRO A 195 -27.52 -16.02 33.40
CA PRO A 195 -27.64 -14.66 32.87
C PRO A 195 -26.40 -14.33 32.02
N LEU A 196 -26.47 -13.28 31.20
CA LEU A 196 -25.28 -12.79 30.48
C LEU A 196 -24.12 -12.55 31.48
N PRO A 197 -22.91 -13.10 31.24
CA PRO A 197 -21.76 -12.87 32.11
C PRO A 197 -21.28 -11.42 32.02
N ASP A 198 -20.78 -10.90 33.14
CA ASP A 198 -20.17 -9.57 33.23
C ASP A 198 -18.80 -9.55 32.55
N VAL A 199 -18.10 -10.69 32.56
CA VAL A 199 -16.90 -10.95 31.77
C VAL A 199 -17.09 -12.25 31.00
N TRP A 200 -16.91 -12.23 29.69
CA TRP A 200 -17.05 -13.41 28.85
C TRP A 200 -16.00 -13.46 27.76
N ILE A 201 -15.14 -14.47 27.83
CA ILE A 201 -14.05 -14.73 26.91
C ILE A 201 -14.27 -16.11 26.28
N PRO A 202 -14.70 -16.18 25.01
CA PRO A 202 -15.02 -17.46 24.37
C PRO A 202 -13.82 -18.38 24.20
N PHE A 203 -12.63 -17.83 23.90
CA PHE A 203 -11.43 -18.58 23.50
C PHE A 203 -11.71 -19.67 22.45
N ASN A 204 -12.63 -19.37 21.53
CA ASN A 204 -12.95 -20.27 20.44
C ASN A 204 -11.91 -20.13 19.33
N ASP A 205 -11.71 -18.92 18.83
CA ASP A 205 -10.93 -18.61 17.62
C ASP A 205 -10.16 -17.29 17.72
N SER A 206 -10.36 -16.53 18.80
CA SER A 206 -9.79 -15.22 19.00
C SER A 206 -9.61 -14.89 20.48
N LEU A 207 -8.87 -13.81 20.74
CA LEU A 207 -8.68 -13.22 22.07
C LEU A 207 -9.75 -12.16 22.39
N ASP A 208 -10.79 -12.06 21.57
CA ASP A 208 -11.86 -11.09 21.76
C ASP A 208 -12.76 -11.47 22.94
N MET A 209 -13.17 -10.47 23.71
CA MET A 209 -14.14 -10.58 24.78
C MET A 209 -15.52 -10.15 24.28
N ILE A 210 -16.58 -10.88 24.65
CA ILE A 210 -17.96 -10.46 24.38
C ILE A 210 -18.35 -9.36 25.39
N THR A 211 -18.11 -9.63 26.68
CA THR A 211 -18.30 -8.71 27.81
C THR A 211 -17.04 -8.65 28.68
N GLY A 212 -16.88 -7.56 29.44
CA GLY A 212 -15.70 -7.26 30.25
C GLY A 212 -14.81 -6.19 29.60
N PHE A 213 -13.61 -6.02 30.16
CA PHE A 213 -12.67 -4.96 29.79
C PHE A 213 -11.22 -5.44 29.75
N SER A 214 -10.56 -5.38 28.61
CA SER A 214 -9.11 -5.56 28.48
C SER A 214 -8.57 -4.66 27.38
N PRO A 215 -7.86 -3.58 27.74
CA PRO A 215 -7.27 -2.67 26.76
C PRO A 215 -6.05 -3.31 26.11
N SER A 216 -6.13 -3.51 24.80
CA SER A 216 -5.03 -3.99 23.96
C SER A 216 -5.21 -3.49 22.53
N TYR A 217 -4.47 -4.08 21.59
CA TYR A 217 -4.60 -3.80 20.18
C TYR A 217 -5.16 -5.02 19.44
N LYS A 218 -6.07 -4.76 18.51
CA LYS A 218 -6.60 -5.75 17.56
C LYS A 218 -5.95 -5.53 16.21
N LYS A 219 -5.48 -6.60 15.60
CA LYS A 219 -5.04 -6.63 14.20
C LYS A 219 -6.23 -7.01 13.33
N ILE A 220 -6.49 -6.23 12.29
CA ILE A 220 -7.51 -6.50 11.30
C ILE A 220 -6.84 -6.48 9.93
N VAL A 221 -7.10 -7.51 9.12
CA VAL A 221 -6.62 -7.60 7.75
C VAL A 221 -7.75 -7.15 6.82
N ILE A 222 -7.48 -6.18 5.95
CA ILE A 222 -8.40 -5.68 4.93
C ILE A 222 -7.70 -5.80 3.57
N GLY A 223 -8.04 -6.83 2.80
CA GLY A 223 -7.27 -7.18 1.60
C GLY A 223 -5.86 -7.62 2.00
N ASP A 224 -4.84 -6.95 1.45
CA ASP A 224 -3.43 -7.20 1.77
C ASP A 224 -2.90 -6.31 2.91
N ASP A 225 -3.68 -5.33 3.37
CA ASP A 225 -3.26 -4.39 4.42
C ASP A 225 -3.58 -4.92 5.84
N GLU A 226 -2.59 -4.90 6.73
CA GLU A 226 -2.77 -5.17 8.16
C GLU A 226 -2.88 -3.86 8.95
N ILE A 227 -4.04 -3.62 9.56
CA ILE A 227 -4.30 -2.44 10.39
C ILE A 227 -4.34 -2.87 11.85
N THR A 228 -3.57 -2.16 12.69
CA THR A 228 -3.61 -2.35 14.14
C THR A 228 -4.40 -1.21 14.79
N MET A 229 -5.46 -1.55 15.53
CA MET A 229 -6.33 -0.58 16.20
C MET A 229 -6.48 -0.87 17.70
N PRO A 230 -6.58 0.15 18.56
CA PRO A 230 -6.84 -0.05 19.98
C PRO A 230 -8.25 -0.62 20.19
N GLY A 231 -8.38 -1.54 21.14
CA GLY A 231 -9.65 -2.12 21.57
C GLY A 231 -9.65 -2.38 23.07
N ASP A 232 -10.81 -2.24 23.71
CA ASP A 232 -10.99 -2.40 25.15
C ASP A 232 -11.54 -3.78 25.55
N LYS A 233 -11.62 -4.71 24.61
CA LYS A 233 -12.15 -6.08 24.80
C LYS A 233 -11.23 -7.13 24.18
N ILE A 234 -9.93 -6.92 24.30
CA ILE A 234 -8.92 -7.79 23.69
C ILE A 234 -8.01 -8.33 24.78
N VAL A 235 -8.07 -9.65 25.00
CA VAL A 235 -7.25 -10.34 25.99
C VAL A 235 -5.79 -10.30 25.57
N LYS A 236 -4.89 -10.14 26.55
CA LYS A 236 -3.44 -10.12 26.29
C LYS A 236 -2.89 -11.53 26.32
N PHE A 237 -2.13 -11.87 25.29
CA PHE A 237 -1.40 -13.13 25.19
C PHE A 237 0.09 -12.84 24.99
N LYS A 238 0.96 -13.62 25.63
CA LYS A 238 2.40 -13.58 25.46
C LYS A 238 3.01 -14.97 25.44
N ARG A 239 3.91 -15.21 24.48
CA ARG A 239 4.79 -16.38 24.42
C ARG A 239 6.07 -15.98 23.70
N ALA A 240 7.21 -16.10 24.38
CA ALA A 240 8.52 -15.63 23.90
C ALA A 240 9.18 -16.51 22.82
N SER A 241 8.47 -17.51 22.28
CA SER A 241 8.97 -18.40 21.24
C SER A 241 7.86 -18.71 20.22
N LYS A 242 8.26 -19.19 19.05
CA LYS A 242 7.36 -19.94 18.16
C LYS A 242 6.90 -21.23 18.86
N ALA A 243 5.77 -21.78 18.42
CA ALA A 243 5.25 -23.04 18.92
C ALA A 243 4.35 -23.70 17.88
N THR A 244 4.29 -25.04 17.87
CA THR A 244 3.33 -25.75 17.02
C THR A 244 2.02 -26.04 17.74
N TYR A 245 0.98 -26.33 16.98
CA TYR A 245 -0.31 -26.84 17.46
C TYR A 245 -1.04 -27.53 16.32
N ILE A 246 -2.09 -28.28 16.65
CA ILE A 246 -2.99 -28.87 15.67
C ILE A 246 -4.20 -27.95 15.54
N ASN A 247 -4.30 -27.24 14.42
CA ASN A 247 -5.40 -26.31 14.21
C ASN A 247 -6.75 -27.04 14.10
N LYS A 248 -7.85 -26.29 14.05
CA LYS A 248 -9.21 -26.86 14.00
C LYS A 248 -9.50 -27.71 12.75
N SER A 249 -8.67 -27.64 11.72
CA SER A 249 -8.74 -28.48 10.52
C SER A 249 -7.87 -29.74 10.64
N GLY A 250 -7.25 -30.00 11.79
CA GLY A 250 -6.37 -31.15 12.02
C GLY A 250 -4.94 -30.97 11.51
N VAL A 251 -4.58 -29.78 11.02
CA VAL A 251 -3.28 -29.53 10.36
C VAL A 251 -2.26 -29.05 11.38
N LEU A 252 -1.05 -29.65 11.36
CA LEU A 252 0.09 -29.17 12.11
C LEU A 252 0.48 -27.77 11.63
N THR A 253 0.39 -26.81 12.53
CA THR A 253 0.58 -25.39 12.24
C THR A 253 1.63 -24.81 13.20
N GLU A 254 2.44 -23.87 12.71
CA GLU A 254 3.34 -23.08 13.54
C GLU A 254 2.68 -21.74 13.86
N ALA A 255 2.57 -21.41 15.14
CA ALA A 255 2.20 -20.10 15.63
C ALA A 255 3.46 -19.27 15.90
N ALA A 256 3.44 -18.00 15.47
CA ALA A 256 4.50 -17.04 15.71
C ALA A 256 4.67 -16.72 17.21
N ILE A 257 5.69 -15.92 17.53
CA ILE A 257 5.85 -15.31 18.85
C ILE A 257 4.61 -14.47 19.16
N ASP A 258 4.11 -14.57 20.39
CA ASP A 258 2.88 -13.90 20.85
C ASP A 258 1.58 -14.26 20.09
N GLU A 259 1.60 -15.29 19.25
CA GLU A 259 0.40 -15.78 18.57
C GLU A 259 -0.30 -16.88 19.39
N PRO A 260 -1.58 -16.71 19.75
CA PRO A 260 -2.34 -17.72 20.49
C PRO A 260 -2.58 -18.97 19.63
N ARG A 261 -2.70 -20.13 20.28
CA ARG A 261 -2.88 -21.43 19.61
C ARG A 261 -4.29 -21.94 19.86
N PHE A 262 -5.17 -21.87 18.87
CA PHE A 262 -6.56 -22.33 18.99
C PHE A 262 -6.73 -23.71 18.34
N GLU A 263 -7.00 -24.70 19.18
CA GLU A 263 -7.33 -26.06 18.73
C GLU A 263 -8.85 -26.29 18.84
N ARG A 264 -9.32 -27.51 18.54
CA ARG A 264 -10.74 -27.87 18.61
C ARG A 264 -11.36 -27.59 19.99
N ASP A 265 -10.58 -27.78 21.04
CA ASP A 265 -11.04 -27.73 22.44
C ASP A 265 -10.87 -26.34 23.09
N GLY A 266 -10.31 -25.36 22.37
CA GLY A 266 -10.18 -23.97 22.83
C GLY A 266 -8.77 -23.42 22.69
N LEU A 267 -8.43 -22.42 23.51
CA LEU A 267 -7.08 -21.88 23.59
C LEU A 267 -6.16 -22.89 24.27
N LEU A 268 -5.18 -23.41 23.54
CA LEU A 268 -4.12 -24.26 24.07
C LEU A 268 -3.18 -23.41 24.94
N ILE A 269 -2.97 -23.88 26.17
CA ILE A 269 -2.06 -23.34 27.16
C ILE A 269 -1.08 -24.43 27.55
N GLU A 270 0.20 -24.11 27.48
CA GLU A 270 1.27 -24.98 27.97
C GLU A 270 2.37 -24.19 28.68
N GLY A 271 2.99 -24.85 29.65
CA GLY A 271 4.22 -24.36 30.27
C GLY A 271 5.43 -24.54 29.36
N GLN A 272 6.56 -23.96 29.79
CA GLN A 272 7.85 -24.15 29.14
C GLN A 272 8.22 -25.64 29.08
N ARG A 273 8.67 -26.10 27.92
CA ARG A 273 9.22 -27.45 27.71
C ARG A 273 10.36 -27.39 26.70
N THR A 274 11.24 -28.38 26.79
CA THR A 274 12.39 -28.53 25.89
C THR A 274 12.33 -29.90 25.25
N ASN A 275 12.40 -29.94 23.92
CA ASN A 275 12.59 -31.19 23.20
C ASN A 275 14.10 -31.44 23.06
N LEU A 276 14.55 -32.56 23.63
CA LEU A 276 15.95 -32.98 23.62
C LEU A 276 16.36 -33.66 22.31
N LEU A 277 15.40 -34.07 21.49
CA LEU A 277 15.70 -34.58 20.16
C LEU A 277 16.26 -33.47 19.26
N LEU A 278 17.20 -33.82 18.40
CA LEU A 278 17.77 -32.95 17.39
C LEU A 278 17.21 -33.29 16.02
N ASN A 279 17.11 -32.30 15.13
CA ASN A 279 16.59 -32.45 13.77
C ASN A 279 15.19 -33.08 13.75
N SER A 280 14.30 -32.67 14.66
CA SER A 280 13.02 -33.37 14.91
C SER A 280 12.06 -33.43 13.72
N THR A 281 12.29 -32.63 12.67
CA THR A 281 11.52 -32.65 11.41
C THR A 281 12.28 -33.27 10.22
N ASN A 282 13.52 -33.74 10.40
CA ASN A 282 14.33 -34.32 9.33
C ASN A 282 14.70 -35.79 9.61
N PRO A 283 13.86 -36.75 9.16
CA PRO A 283 14.10 -38.18 9.38
C PRO A 283 15.45 -38.71 8.89
N SER A 284 16.03 -38.10 7.85
CA SER A 284 17.36 -38.49 7.32
C SER A 284 18.51 -38.26 8.30
N LYS A 285 18.30 -37.39 9.30
CA LYS A 285 19.28 -37.04 10.33
C LYS A 285 19.04 -37.76 11.65
N TRP A 286 17.97 -38.53 11.77
CA TRP A 286 17.72 -39.30 12.99
C TRP A 286 18.71 -40.45 13.09
N ASN A 287 19.13 -40.73 14.33
CA ASN A 287 20.10 -41.78 14.66
C ASN A 287 19.46 -43.17 14.68
N LYS A 288 18.84 -43.54 13.55
CA LYS A 288 18.27 -44.88 13.33
C LYS A 288 19.38 -45.93 13.29
N SER A 289 19.03 -47.17 13.62
CA SER A 289 19.92 -48.30 13.45
C SER A 289 20.27 -48.53 11.98
N GLY A 290 21.48 -49.05 11.70
CA GLY A 290 21.88 -49.54 10.37
C GLY A 290 21.05 -50.73 9.88
N ASN A 291 20.26 -51.32 10.79
CA ASN A 291 19.32 -52.41 10.57
C ASN A 291 17.97 -51.98 9.96
N LEU A 292 17.71 -50.67 9.89
CA LEU A 292 16.54 -50.11 9.22
C LEU A 292 16.96 -49.28 8.00
N GLU A 293 16.16 -49.37 6.95
CA GLU A 293 16.24 -48.53 5.77
C GLU A 293 15.22 -47.40 5.89
N LEU A 294 15.67 -46.17 5.64
CA LEU A 294 14.76 -45.04 5.48
C LEU A 294 14.29 -45.06 4.02
N THR A 295 13.13 -45.65 3.78
CA THR A 295 12.62 -45.91 2.43
C THR A 295 11.78 -44.78 1.89
N GLU A 296 11.28 -43.90 2.76
CA GLU A 296 10.47 -42.75 2.38
C GLU A 296 10.69 -41.58 3.36
N ILE A 297 10.71 -40.37 2.83
CA ILE A 297 10.52 -39.12 3.60
C ILE A 297 9.45 -38.34 2.86
N SER A 298 8.35 -38.06 3.54
CA SER A 298 7.20 -37.37 2.94
C SER A 298 6.51 -36.48 3.96
N THR A 299 5.60 -35.64 3.49
CA THR A 299 4.73 -34.81 4.32
C THR A 299 3.29 -35.11 3.92
N ASP A 300 2.44 -35.44 4.89
CA ASP A 300 1.04 -35.76 4.63
C ASP A 300 0.17 -34.51 4.42
N SER A 301 -1.11 -34.73 4.11
CA SER A 301 -2.09 -33.65 3.90
C SER A 301 -2.40 -32.81 5.15
N PHE A 302 -1.86 -33.19 6.31
CA PHE A 302 -2.00 -32.50 7.58
C PHE A 302 -0.69 -31.86 8.06
N ASN A 303 0.29 -31.73 7.14
CA ASN A 303 1.62 -31.15 7.36
C ASN A 303 2.51 -31.90 8.35
N PHE A 304 2.26 -33.19 8.59
CA PHE A 304 3.21 -34.02 9.35
C PHE A 304 4.29 -34.56 8.41
N THR A 305 5.52 -34.07 8.57
CA THR A 305 6.69 -34.69 7.97
C THR A 305 7.02 -35.99 8.70
N TYR A 306 7.10 -37.10 7.96
CA TYR A 306 7.40 -38.43 8.49
C TYR A 306 8.52 -39.12 7.72
N GLY A 307 9.16 -40.08 8.38
CA GLY A 307 10.05 -41.04 7.75
C GLY A 307 9.48 -42.45 7.84
N ARG A 308 9.57 -43.21 6.75
CA ARG A 308 9.26 -44.65 6.73
C ARG A 308 10.51 -45.46 6.99
N PHE A 309 10.52 -46.20 8.10
CA PHE A 309 11.64 -47.03 8.51
C PHE A 309 11.29 -48.49 8.30
N THR A 310 11.84 -49.08 7.24
CA THR A 310 11.60 -50.46 6.83
C THR A 310 12.70 -51.37 7.37
N VAL A 311 12.32 -52.55 7.85
CA VAL A 311 13.24 -53.59 8.32
C VAL A 311 13.98 -54.20 7.12
N LYS A 312 15.29 -54.37 7.25
CA LYS A 312 16.09 -55.06 6.23
C LYS A 312 15.79 -56.56 6.20
N ASP A 313 15.75 -57.13 5.00
CA ASP A 313 15.54 -58.58 4.81
C ASP A 313 16.59 -59.44 5.50
N THR A 314 17.81 -58.92 5.72
CA THR A 314 18.87 -59.62 6.47
C THR A 314 18.51 -59.89 7.93
N LEU A 315 17.44 -59.27 8.43
CA LEU A 315 16.97 -59.41 9.79
C LEU A 315 15.73 -60.27 9.88
N ILE A 316 15.20 -60.86 8.81
CA ILE A 316 14.00 -61.71 8.88
C ILE A 316 14.17 -62.83 9.92
N GLY A 317 13.12 -63.06 10.71
CA GLY A 317 13.10 -64.07 11.77
C GLY A 317 13.76 -63.66 13.09
N GLN A 318 14.30 -62.44 13.18
CA GLN A 318 14.86 -61.90 14.42
C GLN A 318 13.76 -61.36 15.34
N THR A 319 13.97 -61.41 16.65
CA THR A 319 12.97 -61.02 17.65
C THR A 319 13.24 -59.67 18.32
N SER A 320 14.35 -59.03 17.96
CA SER A 320 14.82 -57.79 18.60
C SER A 320 14.08 -56.55 18.12
N ALA A 321 13.79 -55.64 19.04
CA ALA A 321 13.36 -54.29 18.71
C ALA A 321 14.54 -53.47 18.16
N ILE A 322 14.27 -52.56 17.22
CA ILE A 322 15.29 -51.84 16.45
C ILE A 322 15.10 -50.33 16.59
N ASN A 323 16.17 -49.61 16.97
CA ASN A 323 16.16 -48.16 17.17
C ASN A 323 15.82 -47.38 15.89
N ILE A 324 14.87 -46.46 15.99
CA ILE A 324 14.56 -45.44 14.98
C ILE A 324 15.07 -44.07 15.44
N VAL A 325 14.73 -43.68 16.66
CA VAL A 325 15.17 -42.44 17.31
C VAL A 325 15.73 -42.77 18.67
N THR A 326 16.90 -42.22 19.01
CA THR A 326 17.57 -42.48 20.29
C THR A 326 18.02 -41.19 20.95
N ILE A 327 17.54 -40.93 22.17
CA ILE A 327 18.20 -40.04 23.12
C ILE A 327 18.85 -40.92 24.17
N SER A 328 20.16 -41.11 24.05
CA SER A 328 20.91 -41.94 24.98
C SER A 328 20.87 -41.35 26.38
N GLY A 329 20.93 -42.19 27.42
CA GLY A 329 20.93 -41.76 28.81
C GLY A 329 21.95 -40.64 29.09
N SER A 330 23.17 -40.73 28.57
CA SER A 330 24.20 -39.68 28.71
C SER A 330 23.84 -38.30 28.14
N LYS A 331 22.81 -38.22 27.29
CA LYS A 331 22.27 -36.99 26.68
C LYS A 331 20.79 -36.80 27.02
N GLY A 332 20.30 -37.57 27.97
CA GLY A 332 18.92 -37.61 28.41
C GLY A 332 18.53 -36.39 29.25
N PHE A 333 17.36 -36.48 29.87
CA PHE A 333 16.92 -35.46 30.82
C PHE A 333 17.55 -35.73 32.19
N ASP A 334 18.06 -34.67 32.82
CA ASP A 334 18.60 -34.71 34.18
C ASP A 334 17.45 -34.70 35.19
N VAL A 335 17.25 -35.84 35.87
CA VAL A 335 16.22 -36.06 36.88
C VAL A 335 16.75 -35.89 38.30
N THR A 336 17.97 -35.35 38.51
CA THR A 336 18.51 -35.12 39.86
C THR A 336 17.79 -33.98 40.58
N GLY A 337 17.19 -33.04 39.84
CA GLY A 337 16.37 -31.95 40.36
C GLY A 337 14.94 -32.34 40.76
N ASP A 338 14.07 -31.34 40.86
CA ASP A 338 12.67 -31.50 41.30
C ASP A 338 11.77 -32.20 40.26
N GLU A 339 12.08 -32.06 38.97
CA GLU A 339 11.35 -32.74 37.90
C GLU A 339 11.84 -34.17 37.76
N LYS A 340 10.99 -35.13 38.15
CA LYS A 340 11.28 -36.57 38.09
C LYS A 340 10.64 -37.28 36.91
N TYR A 341 9.81 -36.59 36.13
CA TYR A 341 9.14 -37.20 35.00
C TYR A 341 9.87 -36.94 33.69
N VAL A 342 9.99 -37.98 32.86
CA VAL A 342 10.52 -37.87 31.50
C VAL A 342 9.53 -38.51 30.55
N THR A 343 9.12 -37.76 29.54
CA THR A 343 8.15 -38.19 28.54
C THR A 343 8.79 -38.31 27.17
N ILE A 344 8.56 -39.42 26.50
CA ILE A 344 8.81 -39.59 25.07
C ILE A 344 7.48 -39.70 24.34
N SER A 345 7.35 -39.04 23.19
CA SER A 345 6.19 -39.19 22.34
C SER A 345 6.55 -39.15 20.86
N CYS A 346 5.67 -39.73 20.04
CA CYS A 346 5.71 -39.65 18.59
C CYS A 346 4.31 -39.84 18.02
N ARG A 347 4.17 -39.56 16.72
CA ARG A 347 3.09 -40.10 15.90
C ARG A 347 3.62 -41.30 15.14
N VAL A 348 2.88 -42.39 15.15
CA VAL A 348 3.24 -43.64 14.48
C VAL A 348 2.06 -44.19 13.70
N ARG A 349 2.33 -44.78 12.54
CA ARG A 349 1.37 -45.61 11.79
C ARG A 349 2.10 -46.69 11.01
N SER A 350 1.37 -47.71 10.61
CA SER A 350 1.80 -48.75 9.68
C SER A 350 0.57 -49.50 9.18
N ASP A 351 0.62 -49.97 7.94
CA ASP A 351 -0.40 -50.88 7.39
C ASP A 351 -0.11 -52.35 7.74
N VAL A 352 1.03 -52.63 8.37
CA VAL A 352 1.42 -53.99 8.78
C VAL A 352 0.62 -54.39 10.03
N GLU A 353 -0.15 -55.46 9.89
CA GLU A 353 -1.03 -55.92 10.97
C GLU A 353 -0.24 -56.33 12.22
N ASN A 354 -0.71 -55.89 13.38
CA ASN A 354 -0.16 -56.21 14.70
C ASN A 354 1.30 -55.82 14.94
N ILE A 355 1.91 -55.04 14.03
CA ILE A 355 3.24 -54.50 14.25
C ILE A 355 3.24 -53.58 15.47
N ARG A 356 4.40 -53.49 16.12
CA ARG A 356 4.52 -52.78 17.40
C ARG A 356 5.49 -51.61 17.33
N CYS A 357 5.11 -50.52 17.97
CA CYS A 357 6.01 -49.43 18.30
C CYS A 357 6.40 -49.54 19.78
N ARG A 358 7.70 -49.51 20.08
CA ARG A 358 8.20 -49.56 21.46
C ARG A 358 8.80 -48.21 21.84
N LEU A 359 8.33 -47.68 22.98
CA LEU A 359 8.95 -46.54 23.67
C LEU A 359 9.76 -47.10 24.84
N ARG A 360 11.08 -46.91 24.81
CA ARG A 360 12.03 -47.48 25.78
C ARG A 360 12.68 -46.38 26.59
N PHE A 361 12.96 -46.66 27.87
CA PHE A 361 13.73 -45.82 28.76
C PHE A 361 15.01 -46.50 29.25
N GLU A 362 16.04 -45.70 29.46
CA GLU A 362 17.29 -46.11 30.10
C GLU A 362 17.81 -45.01 31.04
N HIS A 363 18.62 -45.41 32.00
CA HIS A 363 19.35 -44.54 32.90
C HIS A 363 20.84 -44.56 32.56
N HIS A 364 21.51 -43.43 32.75
CA HIS A 364 22.97 -43.33 32.73
C HIS A 364 23.47 -42.59 33.97
N ASP A 365 24.29 -43.26 34.79
CA ASP A 365 24.83 -42.71 36.04
C ASP A 365 26.08 -41.83 35.87
N GLY A 366 26.57 -41.69 34.64
CA GLY A 366 27.86 -41.07 34.32
C GLY A 366 28.88 -42.06 33.75
N TYR A 367 28.65 -43.36 33.95
CA TYR A 367 29.56 -44.44 33.58
C TYR A 367 28.85 -45.58 32.83
N THR A 368 27.67 -45.99 33.32
CA THR A 368 26.97 -47.20 32.88
C THR A 368 25.58 -46.87 32.36
N TYR A 369 25.16 -47.56 31.30
CA TYR A 369 23.79 -47.54 30.82
C TYR A 369 22.99 -48.68 31.45
N THR A 370 21.84 -48.37 32.02
CA THR A 370 20.92 -49.33 32.63
C THR A 370 19.56 -49.26 31.96
N PHE A 371 19.11 -50.38 31.40
CA PHE A 371 17.74 -50.48 30.92
C PHE A 371 16.76 -50.41 32.09
N LEU A 372 15.77 -49.51 32.00
CA LEU A 372 14.76 -49.34 33.05
C LEU A 372 13.47 -50.07 32.70
N GLY A 373 12.93 -49.79 31.52
CA GLY A 373 11.65 -50.34 31.09
C GLY A 373 11.20 -49.79 29.76
N ASP A 374 10.06 -50.29 29.30
CA ASP A 374 9.47 -49.90 28.03
C ASP A 374 7.95 -50.07 28.01
N ALA A 375 7.35 -49.54 26.95
CA ALA A 375 5.97 -49.71 26.60
C ALA A 375 5.86 -50.09 25.11
N TYR A 376 5.30 -51.25 24.82
CA TYR A 376 5.02 -51.76 23.48
C TYR A 376 3.57 -51.49 23.10
N LEU A 377 3.34 -50.64 22.12
CA LEU A 377 2.04 -50.41 21.52
C LEU A 377 1.86 -51.35 20.31
N ASN A 378 0.81 -52.16 20.31
CA ASN A 378 0.31 -52.81 19.09
C ASN A 378 -0.53 -51.79 18.30
N LEU A 379 -0.15 -51.52 17.04
CA LEU A 379 -0.80 -50.48 16.23
C LEU A 379 -2.21 -50.84 15.75
N SER A 380 -2.54 -52.13 15.69
CA SER A 380 -3.87 -52.61 15.27
C SER A 380 -4.87 -52.63 16.43
N THR A 381 -4.44 -53.07 17.62
CA THR A 381 -5.34 -53.24 18.79
C THR A 381 -5.27 -52.08 19.78
N LEU A 382 -4.26 -51.20 19.65
CA LEU A 382 -3.93 -50.14 20.60
C LEU A 382 -3.59 -50.63 22.03
N VAL A 383 -3.40 -51.94 22.21
CA VAL A 383 -2.98 -52.52 23.50
C VAL A 383 -1.52 -52.14 23.76
N ILE A 384 -1.26 -51.70 25.00
CA ILE A 384 0.07 -51.33 25.47
C ILE A 384 0.56 -52.33 26.52
N ASP A 385 1.63 -53.05 26.22
CA ASP A 385 2.33 -53.94 27.15
C ASP A 385 3.57 -53.23 27.73
N LYS A 386 3.70 -53.17 29.06
CA LYS A 386 4.88 -52.58 29.73
C LYS A 386 5.79 -53.65 30.28
N THR A 387 7.11 -53.49 30.13
CA THR A 387 8.10 -54.45 30.67
C THR A 387 9.29 -53.73 31.33
N GLY A 388 10.16 -54.51 31.98
CA GLY A 388 11.33 -54.01 32.72
C GLY A 388 11.05 -53.69 34.19
N THR A 389 12.11 -53.34 34.91
CA THR A 389 12.06 -53.07 36.36
C THR A 389 11.30 -51.79 36.70
N ALA A 390 11.18 -50.86 35.74
CA ALA A 390 10.42 -49.63 35.88
C ALA A 390 8.98 -49.69 35.36
N ALA A 391 8.47 -50.86 34.95
CA ALA A 391 7.14 -50.99 34.32
C ALA A 391 5.98 -50.36 35.13
N ASP A 392 6.02 -50.48 36.46
CA ASP A 392 5.01 -49.93 37.37
C ASP A 392 5.10 -48.40 37.51
N ARG A 393 6.24 -47.82 37.13
CA ARG A 393 6.51 -46.37 37.14
C ARG A 393 6.34 -45.72 35.76
N ILE A 394 5.99 -46.51 34.74
CA ILE A 394 5.73 -46.05 33.38
C ILE A 394 4.22 -45.90 33.16
N ILE A 395 3.82 -44.72 32.67
CA ILE A 395 2.46 -44.41 32.20
C ILE A 395 2.55 -44.24 30.69
N ALA A 396 1.68 -44.89 29.92
CA ALA A 396 1.69 -44.80 28.46
C ALA A 396 0.26 -44.63 27.92
N LYS A 397 0.13 -43.88 26.82
CA LYS A 397 -1.14 -43.57 26.15
C LYS A 397 -0.95 -43.59 24.65
N ALA A 398 -1.89 -44.21 23.95
CA ALA A 398 -2.02 -44.13 22.50
C ALA A 398 -3.42 -43.59 22.16
N VAL A 399 -3.48 -42.62 21.25
CA VAL A 399 -4.74 -42.11 20.69
C VAL A 399 -4.64 -42.16 19.19
N LYS A 400 -5.53 -42.94 18.56
CA LYS A 400 -5.64 -43.01 17.12
C LYS A 400 -6.54 -41.89 16.60
N ASP A 401 -6.07 -41.22 15.57
CA ASP A 401 -6.89 -40.36 14.73
C ASP A 401 -7.45 -41.21 13.60
N GLU A 402 -8.76 -41.44 13.61
CA GLU A 402 -9.42 -42.29 12.60
C GLU A 402 -9.46 -41.66 11.20
N VAL A 403 -9.27 -40.33 11.09
CA VAL A 403 -9.24 -39.65 9.78
C VAL A 403 -7.87 -39.86 9.13
N THR A 404 -6.80 -39.75 9.90
CA THR A 404 -5.42 -39.76 9.36
C THR A 404 -4.72 -41.11 9.49
N GLY A 405 -5.25 -42.00 10.33
CA GLY A 405 -4.63 -43.27 10.69
C GLY A 405 -3.42 -43.13 11.62
N TRP A 406 -3.01 -41.90 11.96
CA TRP A 406 -1.91 -41.67 12.88
C TRP A 406 -2.30 -42.00 14.31
N ILE A 407 -1.39 -42.64 15.03
CA ILE A 407 -1.53 -42.87 16.46
C ILE A 407 -0.55 -41.94 17.17
N PHE A 408 -1.07 -41.01 17.96
CA PHE A 408 -0.25 -40.25 18.90
C PHE A 408 0.08 -41.16 20.09
N TYR A 409 1.33 -41.57 20.19
CA TYR A 409 1.83 -42.48 21.22
C TYR A 409 2.79 -41.76 22.14
N GLN A 410 2.56 -41.84 23.44
CA GLN A 410 3.46 -41.31 24.47
C GLN A 410 3.67 -42.32 25.59
N ALA A 411 4.84 -42.23 26.21
CA ALA A 411 5.16 -42.91 27.45
C ALA A 411 5.92 -41.94 28.35
N THR A 412 5.67 -42.03 29.65
CA THR A 412 6.27 -41.21 30.70
C THR A 412 6.79 -42.12 31.78
N ILE A 413 8.05 -41.96 32.17
CA ILE A 413 8.64 -42.63 33.33
C ILE A 413 8.72 -41.66 34.52
N ASN A 414 8.40 -42.14 35.71
CA ASN A 414 8.73 -41.46 36.97
C ASN A 414 10.06 -41.98 37.50
N ALA A 415 11.09 -41.13 37.51
CA ALA A 415 12.42 -41.50 37.95
C ALA A 415 12.52 -41.63 39.48
N LEU A 416 13.48 -42.44 39.92
CA LEU A 416 13.86 -42.56 41.33
C LEU A 416 14.92 -41.50 41.70
N ASP A 417 15.05 -41.17 42.98
CA ASP A 417 16.10 -40.27 43.48
C ASP A 417 17.52 -40.82 43.26
N THR A 418 17.65 -42.12 42.99
CA THR A 418 18.92 -42.79 42.66
C THR A 418 19.25 -42.76 41.16
N GLU A 419 18.30 -42.36 40.31
CA GLU A 419 18.50 -42.21 38.87
C GLU A 419 18.91 -40.76 38.56
N SER A 420 19.72 -40.55 37.52
CA SER A 420 20.32 -39.23 37.21
C SER A 420 20.01 -38.76 35.80
N MET A 421 20.49 -39.42 34.75
CA MET A 421 20.18 -39.04 33.37
C MET A 421 19.29 -40.09 32.71
N ILE A 422 18.10 -39.69 32.25
CA ILE A 422 17.12 -40.60 31.63
C ILE A 422 17.07 -40.38 30.12
N GLY A 423 17.46 -41.41 29.38
CA GLY A 423 17.34 -41.49 27.93
C GLY A 423 16.04 -42.18 27.52
N ALA A 424 15.60 -41.90 26.30
CA ALA A 424 14.42 -42.54 25.74
C ALA A 424 14.55 -42.79 24.22
N MET A 425 13.91 -43.86 23.73
CA MET A 425 14.00 -44.29 22.33
C MET A 425 12.65 -44.63 21.75
N VAL A 426 12.45 -44.30 20.47
CA VAL A 426 11.41 -44.88 19.61
C VAL A 426 12.02 -46.04 18.85
N GLN A 427 11.39 -47.22 18.95
CA GLN A 427 11.86 -48.43 18.29
C GLN A 427 10.73 -49.10 17.51
N TYR A 428 11.11 -49.71 16.39
CA TYR A 428 10.34 -50.77 15.77
C TYR A 428 10.38 -52.03 16.65
N ALA A 429 9.30 -52.79 16.73
CA ALA A 429 9.29 -54.13 17.29
C ALA A 429 8.41 -55.08 16.46
N PRO A 430 8.86 -56.34 16.24
CA PRO A 430 8.08 -57.32 15.48
C PRO A 430 6.79 -57.70 16.20
N VAL A 431 5.86 -58.35 15.50
CA VAL A 431 4.63 -58.89 16.08
C VAL A 431 4.95 -59.74 17.32
N LYS A 432 4.13 -59.62 18.38
CA LYS A 432 4.37 -60.30 19.66
C LYS A 432 4.38 -61.82 19.46
N GLY A 433 5.47 -62.48 19.85
CA GLY A 433 5.65 -63.92 19.67
C GLY A 433 6.14 -64.33 18.28
N SER A 434 6.42 -63.38 17.39
CA SER A 434 6.91 -63.61 16.03
C SER A 434 8.27 -62.93 15.81
N GLY A 435 8.91 -63.27 14.70
CA GLY A 435 10.08 -62.54 14.21
C GLY A 435 9.70 -61.37 13.31
N THR A 436 10.67 -60.52 13.02
CA THR A 436 10.67 -59.56 11.92
C THR A 436 10.32 -60.25 10.60
N ALA A 437 9.49 -59.58 9.80
CA ALA A 437 9.12 -60.02 8.46
C ALA A 437 9.64 -59.05 7.39
N SER A 438 9.77 -59.54 6.16
CA SER A 438 10.09 -58.68 5.01
C SER A 438 8.97 -57.66 4.81
N GLY A 439 9.34 -56.42 4.52
CA GLY A 439 8.39 -55.34 4.32
C GLY A 439 7.82 -54.74 5.61
N ASP A 440 8.20 -55.22 6.79
CA ASP A 440 7.84 -54.59 8.05
C ASP A 440 8.33 -53.14 8.11
N TYR A 441 7.46 -52.20 8.47
CA TYR A 441 7.84 -50.79 8.58
C TYR A 441 7.04 -50.04 9.64
N LEU A 442 7.61 -48.91 10.09
CA LEU A 442 6.89 -47.87 10.81
C LEU A 442 7.08 -46.52 10.10
N ASP A 443 5.98 -45.80 9.90
CA ASP A 443 6.04 -44.36 9.63
C ASP A 443 6.08 -43.63 10.97
N ILE A 444 7.08 -42.76 11.17
CA ILE A 444 7.27 -41.99 12.40
C ILE A 444 7.29 -40.50 12.09
N ALA A 445 6.50 -39.73 12.84
CA ALA A 445 6.46 -38.26 12.80
C ALA A 445 6.50 -37.65 14.21
N THR A 446 6.93 -36.39 14.30
CA THR A 446 6.95 -35.61 15.54
C THR A 446 7.59 -36.30 16.76
N PRO A 447 8.70 -37.05 16.65
CA PRO A 447 9.35 -37.64 17.81
C PRO A 447 9.88 -36.54 18.74
N GLN A 448 9.67 -36.69 20.05
CA GLN A 448 10.18 -35.76 21.05
C GLN A 448 10.45 -36.46 22.39
N VAL A 449 11.45 -35.96 23.11
CA VAL A 449 11.76 -36.35 24.49
C VAL A 449 11.84 -35.08 25.32
N GLU A 450 11.04 -35.02 26.39
CA GLU A 450 10.86 -33.83 27.22
C GLU A 450 10.90 -34.20 28.71
N GLY A 451 11.38 -33.29 29.55
CA GLY A 451 11.14 -33.35 30.99
C GLY A 451 9.71 -32.91 31.31
N GLY A 452 8.96 -33.75 32.03
CA GLY A 452 7.56 -33.52 32.39
C GLY A 452 6.73 -34.80 32.41
N SER A 453 5.58 -34.75 33.09
CA SER A 453 4.69 -35.89 33.30
C SER A 453 3.69 -36.16 32.15
N SER A 454 3.81 -35.42 31.05
CA SER A 454 2.97 -35.56 29.86
C SER A 454 3.66 -34.93 28.66
N ALA A 455 3.34 -35.42 27.46
CA ALA A 455 3.79 -34.81 26.23
C ALA A 455 3.17 -33.43 26.04
N SER A 456 3.95 -32.49 25.50
CA SER A 456 3.45 -31.19 25.09
C SER A 456 3.31 -31.11 23.56
N SER A 457 2.79 -29.99 23.05
CA SER A 457 2.75 -29.75 21.60
C SER A 457 4.15 -29.91 21.01
N PHE A 458 4.24 -30.49 19.82
CA PHE A 458 5.53 -30.80 19.19
C PHE A 458 6.46 -29.58 19.12
N ILE A 459 7.67 -29.71 19.66
CA ILE A 459 8.68 -28.65 19.60
C ILE A 459 9.66 -28.99 18.48
N VAL A 460 9.71 -28.12 17.48
CA VAL A 460 10.65 -28.22 16.36
C VAL A 460 12.06 -27.90 16.84
N THR A 461 13.01 -28.72 16.42
CA THR A 461 14.43 -28.62 16.80
C THR A 461 15.29 -28.74 15.55
N ASP A 462 16.46 -28.12 15.58
CA ASP A 462 17.50 -28.26 14.56
C ASP A 462 18.69 -29.04 15.16
N ILE A 463 19.93 -28.68 14.84
CA ILE A 463 21.14 -29.27 15.41
C ILE A 463 21.33 -29.03 16.93
N THR A 464 20.44 -28.27 17.57
CA THR A 464 20.40 -28.05 19.02
C THR A 464 19.00 -28.23 19.59
N ALA A 465 18.92 -28.66 20.84
CA ALA A 465 17.66 -28.77 21.57
C ALA A 465 16.97 -27.39 21.65
N SER A 466 15.66 -27.37 21.47
CA SER A 466 14.88 -26.12 21.45
C SER A 466 13.86 -26.11 22.59
N THR A 467 13.63 -24.92 23.13
CA THR A 467 12.71 -24.70 24.25
C THR A 467 11.53 -23.86 23.80
N ARG A 468 10.31 -24.40 23.94
CA ARG A 468 9.07 -23.62 23.80
C ARG A 468 8.85 -22.82 25.08
N ALA A 469 8.64 -21.51 24.96
CA ALA A 469 8.26 -20.66 26.09
C ALA A 469 6.83 -20.93 26.57
N SER A 470 6.53 -20.53 27.81
CA SER A 470 5.20 -20.70 28.39
C SER A 470 4.17 -19.73 27.80
N ASP A 471 2.93 -20.18 27.64
CA ASP A 471 1.81 -19.33 27.21
C ASP A 471 1.25 -18.53 28.39
N MET A 472 1.22 -17.20 28.26
CA MET A 472 0.72 -16.31 29.31
C MET A 472 -0.46 -15.47 28.83
N VAL A 473 -1.62 -15.73 29.43
CA VAL A 473 -2.85 -14.98 29.18
C VAL A 473 -3.13 -14.08 30.37
N THR A 474 -3.35 -12.79 30.12
CA THR A 474 -3.64 -11.81 31.19
C THR A 474 -4.81 -10.90 30.84
N VAL A 475 -5.60 -10.58 31.88
CA VAL A 475 -6.71 -9.63 31.83
C VAL A 475 -6.62 -8.74 33.08
N PRO A 476 -6.78 -7.42 33.01
CA PRO A 476 -6.73 -6.57 34.20
C PRO A 476 -7.87 -6.91 35.17
N ILE A 477 -7.66 -6.82 36.48
CA ILE A 477 -8.77 -6.92 37.45
C ILE A 477 -9.65 -5.67 37.39
N LYS A 478 -9.04 -4.49 37.15
CA LYS A 478 -9.74 -3.23 36.95
C LYS A 478 -10.85 -3.39 35.89
N ASN A 479 -12.06 -3.02 36.28
CA ASN A 479 -13.30 -3.11 35.47
C ASN A 479 -13.79 -4.54 35.16
N ASN A 480 -13.21 -5.59 35.76
CA ASN A 480 -13.65 -6.98 35.56
C ASN A 480 -14.06 -7.70 36.84
N LEU A 481 -13.43 -7.39 37.98
CA LEU A 481 -13.77 -7.99 39.27
C LEU A 481 -13.34 -7.06 40.41
N TYR A 482 -14.13 -6.95 41.47
CA TYR A 482 -13.76 -6.13 42.63
C TYR A 482 -14.06 -6.84 43.95
N ASN A 483 -15.33 -7.12 44.24
CA ASN A 483 -15.77 -7.67 45.52
C ASN A 483 -16.85 -8.76 45.35
N LEU A 484 -17.25 -9.36 46.47
CA LEU A 484 -18.31 -10.36 46.55
C LEU A 484 -19.70 -9.75 46.27
N PRO A 485 -20.67 -10.54 45.79
CA PRO A 485 -20.56 -11.95 45.37
C PRO A 485 -20.10 -12.11 43.93
N PHE A 486 -19.53 -13.27 43.60
CA PHE A 486 -19.24 -13.62 42.21
C PHE A 486 -19.23 -15.13 41.95
N THR A 487 -19.38 -15.50 40.68
CA THR A 487 -19.22 -16.86 40.18
C THR A 487 -18.28 -16.84 38.97
N VAL A 488 -17.43 -17.85 38.85
CA VAL A 488 -16.57 -18.09 37.68
C VAL A 488 -16.87 -19.47 37.13
N LEU A 489 -17.02 -19.61 35.82
CA LEU A 489 -17.09 -20.89 35.12
C LEU A 489 -16.21 -20.84 33.86
N CYS A 490 -15.60 -21.98 33.51
CA CYS A 490 -14.85 -22.17 32.28
C CYS A 490 -14.87 -23.63 31.86
N GLU A 491 -14.81 -23.89 30.57
CA GLU A 491 -14.56 -25.22 30.02
C GLU A 491 -13.06 -25.47 29.99
N VAL A 492 -12.64 -26.64 30.45
CA VAL A 492 -11.24 -27.04 30.55
C VAL A 492 -11.06 -28.43 30.00
N HIS A 493 -10.01 -28.61 29.20
CA HIS A 493 -9.57 -29.90 28.70
C HIS A 493 -8.13 -30.18 29.15
N LYS A 494 -7.89 -31.34 29.76
CA LYS A 494 -6.57 -31.80 30.23
C LYS A 494 -5.95 -32.72 29.18
N ASN A 495 -4.71 -32.44 28.77
CA ASN A 495 -3.96 -33.31 27.87
C ASN A 495 -3.11 -34.36 28.61
N TRP A 496 -3.38 -34.56 29.91
CA TRP A 496 -2.54 -35.33 30.82
C TRP A 496 -3.38 -36.13 31.81
N TYR A 497 -2.81 -37.25 32.27
CA TYR A 497 -3.36 -38.10 33.34
C TYR A 497 -2.61 -37.97 34.65
N LYS A 498 -1.37 -37.49 34.58
CA LYS A 498 -0.56 -37.16 35.73
C LYS A 498 -0.41 -35.64 35.77
N THR A 499 -0.68 -35.02 36.92
CA THR A 499 -0.58 -33.56 37.02
C THR A 499 0.81 -33.06 36.61
N PRO A 500 0.91 -32.12 35.63
CA PRO A 500 2.17 -31.67 35.04
C PRO A 500 3.05 -30.85 35.98
N ASN A 501 2.52 -30.47 37.15
CA ASN A 501 3.21 -29.78 38.23
C ASN A 501 2.33 -29.86 39.49
N ALA A 502 2.80 -29.26 40.58
CA ALA A 502 2.14 -29.36 41.89
C ALA A 502 0.70 -28.80 41.95
N ALA A 503 0.35 -27.81 41.12
CA ALA A 503 -0.97 -27.19 41.15
C ALA A 503 -1.27 -26.41 39.85
N PRO A 504 -1.57 -27.10 38.73
CA PRO A 504 -1.83 -26.46 37.45
C PRO A 504 -2.96 -25.42 37.57
N ARG A 505 -2.69 -24.18 37.17
CA ARG A 505 -3.67 -23.07 37.22
C ARG A 505 -4.47 -23.04 35.93
N VAL A 506 -5.78 -23.08 36.06
CA VAL A 506 -6.70 -22.71 34.99
C VAL A 506 -6.91 -21.21 35.02
N PHE A 507 -7.18 -20.68 36.21
CA PHE A 507 -7.37 -19.26 36.47
C PHE A 507 -6.75 -18.93 37.83
N ASP A 508 -5.94 -17.88 37.89
CA ASP A 508 -5.51 -17.32 39.15
C ASP A 508 -5.31 -15.81 39.06
N THR A 509 -4.96 -15.18 40.18
CA THR A 509 -4.71 -13.75 40.25
C THR A 509 -3.25 -13.46 40.59
N GLY A 510 -2.70 -12.40 40.01
CA GLY A 510 -1.35 -11.90 40.29
C GLY A 510 -1.36 -10.42 40.66
N GLY A 511 -0.32 -9.93 41.35
CA GLY A 511 -0.21 -8.52 41.73
C GLY A 511 -1.29 -8.03 42.71
N HIS A 512 -1.98 -8.94 43.39
CA HIS A 512 -3.00 -8.64 44.38
C HIS A 512 -2.39 -8.37 45.76
N GLN A 513 -3.16 -7.76 46.66
CA GLN A 513 -2.78 -7.56 48.05
C GLN A 513 -2.69 -8.90 48.81
N THR A 514 -2.00 -8.93 49.94
CA THR A 514 -1.85 -10.13 50.79
C THR A 514 -3.22 -10.71 51.16
N GLY A 515 -3.37 -12.03 51.02
CA GLY A 515 -4.61 -12.74 51.33
C GLY A 515 -5.73 -12.65 50.28
N ALA A 516 -5.54 -11.89 49.19
CA ALA A 516 -6.56 -11.68 48.16
C ALA A 516 -6.46 -12.60 46.94
N ALA A 517 -5.66 -13.66 47.02
CA ALA A 517 -5.51 -14.63 45.94
C ALA A 517 -6.84 -15.35 45.65
N ILE A 518 -7.18 -15.42 44.37
CA ILE A 518 -8.24 -16.26 43.83
C ILE A 518 -7.58 -17.31 42.94
N ILE A 519 -7.92 -18.57 43.15
CA ILE A 519 -7.30 -19.71 42.49
C ILE A 519 -8.38 -20.68 42.03
N LEU A 520 -8.32 -21.08 40.76
CA LEU A 520 -9.03 -22.22 40.16
C LEU A 520 -8.02 -23.08 39.40
N GLY A 521 -8.00 -24.37 39.66
CA GLY A 521 -7.04 -25.25 39.01
C GLY A 521 -7.21 -26.70 39.37
N PHE A 522 -6.12 -27.46 39.19
CA PHE A 522 -6.09 -28.88 39.47
C PHE A 522 -5.17 -29.23 40.63
N GLY A 523 -5.63 -30.11 41.50
CA GLY A 523 -4.86 -30.63 42.61
C GLY A 523 -4.15 -31.93 42.25
N ARG A 524 -3.01 -32.17 42.90
CA ARG A 524 -2.26 -33.42 42.82
C ARG A 524 -2.66 -34.36 43.96
N SER A 525 -2.85 -35.64 43.67
CA SER A 525 -3.16 -36.68 44.65
C SER A 525 -2.63 -38.04 44.20
N THR A 526 -2.47 -38.99 45.13
CA THR A 526 -2.19 -40.39 44.79
C THR A 526 -3.45 -41.09 44.29
N ASP A 527 -4.60 -40.79 44.89
CA ASP A 527 -5.83 -41.56 44.70
C ASP A 527 -6.77 -40.92 43.67
N TYR A 528 -6.70 -39.60 43.54
CA TYR A 528 -7.60 -38.78 42.70
C TYR A 528 -6.83 -37.67 41.99
N ASP A 529 -5.73 -38.01 41.30
CA ASP A 529 -4.85 -37.02 40.66
C ASP A 529 -5.57 -36.18 39.60
N GLY A 530 -5.29 -34.87 39.56
CA GLY A 530 -5.90 -33.98 38.56
C GLY A 530 -7.35 -33.59 38.88
N PHE A 531 -7.72 -33.54 40.16
CA PHE A 531 -9.03 -33.12 40.62
C PHE A 531 -9.23 -31.59 40.51
N PRO A 532 -10.39 -31.12 40.05
CA PRO A 532 -10.72 -29.69 40.04
C PRO A 532 -10.87 -29.13 41.46
N TYR A 533 -10.32 -27.94 41.70
CA TYR A 533 -10.44 -27.24 42.97
C TYR A 533 -10.41 -25.73 42.81
N CYS A 534 -10.93 -25.05 43.83
CA CYS A 534 -10.73 -23.63 44.04
C CYS A 534 -10.11 -23.34 45.41
N ASP A 535 -9.39 -22.23 45.51
CA ASP A 535 -8.90 -21.69 46.77
C ASP A 535 -9.02 -20.17 46.77
N ILE A 536 -9.72 -19.65 47.77
CA ILE A 536 -9.93 -18.22 47.95
C ILE A 536 -10.06 -17.94 49.45
N GLY A 537 -9.19 -17.08 49.99
CA GLY A 537 -9.22 -16.70 51.41
C GLY A 537 -9.29 -17.90 52.38
N LEU A 538 -8.48 -18.94 52.18
CA LEU A 538 -8.44 -20.18 52.98
C LEU A 538 -9.65 -21.13 52.79
N ALA A 539 -10.59 -20.80 51.90
CA ALA A 539 -11.66 -21.69 51.49
C ALA A 539 -11.22 -22.60 50.33
N ASN A 540 -10.41 -23.61 50.65
CA ASN A 540 -9.96 -24.62 49.69
C ASN A 540 -11.03 -25.69 49.48
N ARG A 541 -11.71 -25.71 48.32
CA ARG A 541 -12.83 -26.61 47.97
C ARG A 541 -12.52 -27.41 46.71
N ARG A 542 -13.02 -28.63 46.60
CA ARG A 542 -12.66 -29.58 45.53
C ARG A 542 -13.80 -30.51 45.14
N VAL A 543 -13.75 -31.02 43.91
CA VAL A 543 -14.66 -32.04 43.37
C VAL A 543 -13.79 -33.23 42.92
N ASN A 544 -13.46 -34.12 43.86
CA ASN A 544 -12.50 -35.21 43.64
C ASN A 544 -13.01 -36.25 42.63
N GLU A 545 -14.34 -36.40 42.55
CA GLU A 545 -15.04 -37.35 41.71
C GLU A 545 -14.77 -37.12 40.21
N ASN A 546 -14.41 -35.89 39.84
CA ASN A 546 -14.13 -35.50 38.46
C ASN A 546 -12.63 -35.57 38.10
N ALA A 547 -11.78 -36.13 38.97
CA ALA A 547 -10.34 -36.25 38.72
C ALA A 547 -9.99 -37.01 37.44
N SER A 548 -10.76 -38.05 37.11
CA SER A 548 -10.54 -38.88 35.92
C SER A 548 -11.03 -38.25 34.61
N LEU A 549 -11.83 -37.18 34.66
CA LEU A 549 -12.36 -36.54 33.47
C LEU A 549 -11.26 -35.76 32.74
N GLU A 550 -11.15 -35.93 31.42
CA GLU A 550 -10.29 -35.09 30.58
C GLU A 550 -10.93 -33.75 30.27
N LYS A 551 -12.24 -33.74 29.98
CA LYS A 551 -13.04 -32.54 29.66
C LYS A 551 -14.06 -32.27 30.75
N MET A 552 -14.15 -31.02 31.18
CA MET A 552 -15.10 -30.61 32.20
C MET A 552 -15.36 -29.10 32.16
N VAL A 553 -16.54 -28.69 32.60
CA VAL A 553 -16.74 -27.34 33.13
C VAL A 553 -16.16 -27.29 34.55
N MET A 554 -15.45 -26.22 34.88
CA MET A 554 -14.89 -25.96 36.20
C MET A 554 -15.21 -24.54 36.63
N GLY A 555 -15.33 -24.35 37.95
CA GLY A 555 -15.47 -23.02 38.48
C GLY A 555 -15.59 -22.93 39.98
N MET A 556 -16.03 -21.77 40.43
CA MET A 556 -16.31 -21.49 41.83
C MET A 556 -17.46 -20.51 41.96
N ARG A 557 -18.13 -20.55 43.11
CA ARG A 557 -19.08 -19.53 43.54
C ARG A 557 -18.68 -19.02 44.90
N VAL A 558 -18.75 -17.70 45.07
CA VAL A 558 -18.57 -17.04 46.36
C VAL A 558 -19.77 -16.13 46.61
N LYS A 559 -20.52 -16.45 47.66
CA LYS A 559 -21.72 -15.71 48.08
C LYS A 559 -21.35 -14.47 48.89
N SER A 560 -22.31 -13.59 49.10
CA SER A 560 -22.12 -12.35 49.87
C SER A 560 -21.77 -12.60 51.34
N ASP A 561 -22.15 -13.75 51.90
CA ASP A 561 -21.79 -14.21 53.25
C ASP A 561 -20.43 -14.93 53.31
N GLN A 562 -19.66 -14.86 52.21
CA GLN A 562 -18.36 -15.50 51.97
C GLN A 562 -18.41 -17.02 51.81
N SER A 563 -19.59 -17.64 51.76
CA SER A 563 -19.70 -19.07 51.51
C SER A 563 -19.20 -19.42 50.10
N THR A 564 -18.15 -20.23 50.04
CA THR A 564 -17.46 -20.63 48.81
C THR A 564 -17.63 -22.11 48.53
N CYS A 565 -17.91 -22.46 47.28
CA CYS A 565 -17.83 -23.82 46.75
C CYS A 565 -17.03 -23.87 45.44
N SER A 566 -16.37 -25.00 45.19
CA SER A 566 -15.91 -25.41 43.85
C SER A 566 -17.03 -26.13 43.13
N VAL A 567 -17.09 -25.98 41.81
CA VAL A 567 -18.02 -26.69 40.93
C VAL A 567 -17.28 -27.34 39.77
N SER A 568 -17.73 -28.53 39.35
CA SER A 568 -17.34 -29.13 38.09
C SER A 568 -18.42 -30.04 37.50
N ASN A 569 -18.77 -29.87 36.23
CA ASN A 569 -19.88 -30.59 35.55
C ASN A 569 -21.15 -30.71 36.42
N GLY A 570 -21.63 -29.58 36.93
CA GLY A 570 -22.79 -29.50 37.83
C GLY A 570 -22.61 -30.08 39.25
N ARG A 571 -21.50 -30.77 39.55
CA ARG A 571 -21.19 -31.23 40.90
C ARG A 571 -20.66 -30.07 41.73
N ILE A 572 -21.33 -29.76 42.83
CA ILE A 572 -20.99 -28.66 43.73
C ILE A 572 -20.45 -29.25 45.02
N SER A 573 -19.24 -28.84 45.40
CA SER A 573 -18.61 -29.22 46.67
C SER A 573 -19.31 -28.57 47.87
N SER A 574 -19.03 -29.05 49.08
CA SER A 574 -19.50 -28.42 50.31
C SER A 574 -18.99 -26.97 50.44
N GLU A 575 -19.80 -26.11 51.04
CA GLU A 575 -19.44 -24.70 51.23
C GLU A 575 -18.52 -24.50 52.44
N LYS A 576 -17.61 -23.53 52.33
CA LYS A 576 -16.81 -23.01 53.46
C LYS A 576 -16.66 -21.51 53.34
N LYS A 577 -16.69 -20.82 54.47
CA LYS A 577 -16.47 -19.37 54.51
C LYS A 577 -15.03 -19.02 54.14
N ALA A 578 -14.88 -18.21 53.11
CA ALA A 578 -13.63 -17.56 52.76
C ALA A 578 -13.39 -16.34 53.65
N THR A 579 -12.13 -16.00 53.89
CA THR A 579 -11.72 -14.72 54.52
C THR A 579 -11.57 -13.60 53.49
N TRP A 580 -11.81 -13.89 52.21
CA TRP A 580 -11.65 -12.96 51.11
C TRP A 580 -12.81 -11.97 51.05
N SER A 581 -12.53 -10.71 50.73
CA SER A 581 -13.53 -9.64 50.68
C SER A 581 -13.50 -8.85 49.37
N TYR A 582 -12.31 -8.45 48.92
CA TYR A 582 -12.12 -7.72 47.67
C TYR A 582 -10.71 -7.93 47.10
N ILE A 583 -10.51 -7.50 45.86
CA ILE A 583 -9.21 -7.46 45.17
C ILE A 583 -8.91 -6.05 44.64
N GLN A 584 -7.66 -5.61 44.78
CA GLN A 584 -7.24 -4.29 44.31
C GLN A 584 -7.19 -4.20 42.78
N ASN A 585 -7.38 -2.99 42.27
CA ASN A 585 -7.45 -2.72 40.82
C ASN A 585 -6.14 -2.97 40.05
N SER A 586 -4.98 -2.95 40.72
CA SER A 586 -3.67 -3.22 40.13
C SER A 586 -3.40 -4.71 39.87
N ALA A 587 -4.24 -5.58 40.42
CA ALA A 587 -4.13 -7.01 40.20
C ALA A 587 -4.48 -7.38 38.75
N ILE A 588 -4.05 -8.57 38.37
CA ILE A 588 -4.33 -9.17 37.06
C ILE A 588 -4.94 -10.54 37.24
N ILE A 589 -5.86 -10.88 36.36
CA ILE A 589 -6.27 -12.24 36.09
C ILE A 589 -5.20 -12.87 35.21
N ARG A 590 -4.75 -14.06 35.57
CA ARG A 590 -3.92 -14.93 34.75
C ARG A 590 -4.71 -16.18 34.41
N ILE A 591 -4.65 -16.59 33.15
CA ILE A 591 -5.30 -17.82 32.69
C ILE A 591 -4.20 -18.76 32.26
N GLY A 592 -4.20 -19.97 32.81
CA GLY A 592 -3.32 -21.03 32.36
C GLY A 592 -1.93 -21.12 32.99
N GLY A 593 -1.52 -20.20 33.88
CA GLY A 593 -0.22 -20.26 34.55
C GLY A 593 0.18 -19.00 35.31
N GLN A 594 1.28 -19.04 36.07
CA GLN A 594 1.67 -17.93 36.95
C GLN A 594 2.77 -17.02 36.43
N THR A 595 3.79 -17.57 35.77
CA THR A 595 5.00 -16.82 35.38
C THR A 595 5.52 -17.31 34.05
N THR A 596 6.25 -16.46 33.32
CA THR A 596 6.92 -16.84 32.07
C THR A 596 7.85 -18.06 32.19
N ALA A 597 8.38 -18.34 33.39
CA ALA A 597 9.18 -19.52 33.73
C ALA A 597 8.40 -20.85 33.86
N GLY A 598 7.12 -20.91 33.44
CA GLY A 598 6.34 -22.16 33.39
C GLY A 598 5.74 -22.60 34.73
N LEU A 599 5.89 -21.80 35.79
CA LEU A 599 5.40 -22.16 37.12
C LEU A 599 3.87 -22.35 37.13
N ARG A 600 3.45 -23.51 37.63
CA ARG A 600 2.05 -23.94 37.76
C ARG A 600 1.20 -23.83 36.49
N HIS A 601 1.80 -24.03 35.33
CA HIS A 601 1.06 -23.95 34.07
C HIS A 601 0.08 -25.11 33.88
N LEU A 602 -1.04 -24.81 33.25
CA LEU A 602 -1.86 -25.82 32.59
C LEU A 602 -1.09 -26.41 31.40
N PHE A 603 -1.40 -27.66 31.09
CA PHE A 603 -1.08 -28.30 29.81
C PHE A 603 -2.39 -28.82 29.24
N GLY A 604 -3.04 -28.03 28.40
CA GLY A 604 -4.43 -28.29 28.03
C GLY A 604 -5.11 -27.07 27.44
N HIS A 605 -6.43 -27.09 27.39
CA HIS A 605 -7.21 -26.03 26.76
C HIS A 605 -8.12 -25.34 27.75
N VAL A 606 -8.31 -24.04 27.55
CA VAL A 606 -9.33 -23.24 28.23
C VAL A 606 -10.29 -22.68 27.19
N ARG A 607 -11.58 -22.79 27.46
CA ARG A 607 -12.66 -22.29 26.61
C ARG A 607 -13.75 -21.66 27.47
N ASN A 608 -14.50 -20.73 26.88
CA ASN A 608 -15.74 -20.21 27.45
C ASN A 608 -15.60 -19.70 28.90
N PHE A 609 -14.56 -18.90 29.15
CA PHE A 609 -14.27 -18.34 30.47
C PHE A 609 -15.26 -17.22 30.79
N ARG A 610 -15.96 -17.34 31.92
CA ARG A 610 -17.09 -16.48 32.29
C ARG A 610 -16.99 -16.07 33.75
N ILE A 611 -17.26 -14.80 34.04
CA ILE A 611 -17.42 -14.25 35.40
C ILE A 611 -18.76 -13.55 35.48
N TRP A 612 -19.47 -13.79 36.58
CA TRP A 612 -20.67 -13.05 36.97
C TRP A 612 -20.45 -12.35 38.30
N HIS A 613 -20.86 -11.08 38.43
CA HIS A 613 -20.87 -10.31 39.68
C HIS A 613 -22.10 -10.65 40.53
N LYS A 614 -22.43 -11.94 40.59
CA LYS A 614 -23.52 -12.52 41.38
C LYS A 614 -23.19 -13.97 41.68
N ALA A 615 -23.77 -14.48 42.77
CA ALA A 615 -23.74 -15.90 43.07
C ALA A 615 -24.82 -16.61 42.23
N LEU A 616 -24.41 -17.41 41.25
CA LEU A 616 -25.34 -18.23 40.47
C LEU A 616 -26.03 -19.29 41.35
N THR A 617 -27.26 -19.68 41.00
CA THR A 617 -27.97 -20.79 41.66
C THR A 617 -27.31 -22.13 41.34
N ASP A 618 -27.59 -23.17 42.13
CA ASP A 618 -27.07 -24.51 41.87
C ASP A 618 -27.51 -25.02 40.48
N ALA A 619 -28.75 -24.71 40.08
CA ALA A 619 -29.30 -24.99 38.76
C ALA A 619 -28.51 -24.31 37.63
N GLN A 620 -28.15 -23.03 37.80
CA GLN A 620 -27.36 -22.27 36.83
C GLN A 620 -25.90 -22.72 36.75
N MET A 621 -25.37 -23.32 37.81
CA MET A 621 -24.04 -23.94 37.82
C MET A 621 -24.06 -25.41 37.37
N GLY A 622 -25.24 -25.94 37.01
CA GLY A 622 -25.46 -27.31 36.55
C GLY A 622 -24.89 -27.65 35.17
N GLU A 623 -24.14 -26.74 34.55
CA GLU A 623 -23.53 -26.93 33.23
C GLU A 623 -22.52 -28.08 33.22
N SER A 624 -22.56 -28.89 32.17
CA SER A 624 -21.67 -30.03 31.92
C SER A 624 -21.34 -30.13 30.43
N ILE A 625 -20.16 -30.68 30.11
CA ILE A 625 -19.72 -31.00 28.74
C ILE A 625 -20.29 -32.34 28.29
#